data_AF-A0A3M1JLZ5-F1
#
_entry.id   AF-A0A3M1JLZ5-F1
#
_cell.length_a   1.000
_cell.length_b   1.000
_cell.length_c   1.000
_cell.angle_alpha   90.00
_cell.angle_beta   90.00
_cell.angle_gamma   90.00
#
_symmetry.space_group_name_H-M   'P 1'
#
loop_
_entity.id
_entity.type
_entity.pdbx_description
1 polymer ?
#
loop_
_entity_poly.entity_id
_entity_poly.type
_entity_poly.pdbx_seq_one_letter_code
_entity_poly.pdbx_strand_id
1 'polypeptide(L)'
;MGKPIWNLLLIPLFLTSVISVTGTPVDEQFSRLTDEQKQILIRAYELGAPYDLGYTLAAIAWQESFVGDRIVPINLQDPSAGLWHKNIYNALAEHPETPQNGLQVNMMAQKLIHDMEFAASLAISDLEHWKIRRNGNWMDIWASYNAGRYYKSSQARAYARSIYRKIQALEKALPVLLAEQKESSTLG
;
A
#
# COMPACT_ATOMS: atom_id res chain seq x y z
N MET A 1 9.27 -35.07 25.54
CA MET A 1 9.39 -33.62 25.80
C MET A 1 10.57 -33.09 25.01
N GLY A 2 10.31 -32.23 24.03
CA GLY A 2 11.35 -31.59 23.22
C GLY A 2 10.69 -30.70 22.18
N LYS A 3 10.53 -29.41 22.49
CA LYS A 3 10.06 -28.42 21.51
C LYS A 3 11.30 -27.91 20.76
N PRO A 4 11.35 -27.94 19.42
CA PRO A 4 12.39 -27.24 18.69
C PRO A 4 12.11 -25.73 18.76
N ILE A 5 13.08 -25.01 19.30
CA ILE A 5 13.08 -23.55 19.39
C ILE A 5 13.51 -23.02 18.02
N TRP A 6 12.55 -22.61 17.19
CA TRP A 6 12.86 -21.82 15.99
C TRP A 6 13.07 -20.36 16.38
N ASN A 7 14.18 -20.05 17.04
CA ASN A 7 14.71 -18.69 17.10
C ASN A 7 15.56 -18.46 15.85
N LEU A 8 14.93 -18.06 14.74
CA LEU A 8 15.64 -17.36 13.68
C LEU A 8 15.43 -15.86 13.86
N LEU A 9 16.46 -15.25 14.44
CA LEU A 9 16.72 -13.81 14.44
C LEU A 9 16.70 -13.31 12.99
N LEU A 10 15.63 -12.62 12.59
CA LEU A 10 15.61 -11.82 11.38
C LEU A 10 16.41 -10.54 11.65
N ILE A 11 17.68 -10.55 11.25
CA ILE A 11 18.49 -9.34 11.14
C ILE A 11 18.52 -8.98 9.65
N PRO A 12 17.87 -7.88 9.20
CA PRO A 12 18.23 -7.24 7.97
C PRO A 12 19.10 -6.03 8.29
N LEU A 13 20.42 -6.22 8.18
CA LEU A 13 21.42 -5.20 7.88
C LEU A 13 21.98 -5.59 6.49
N PHE A 14 22.31 -4.75 5.52
CA PHE A 14 22.25 -3.30 5.27
C PHE A 14 22.61 -3.16 3.77
N LEU A 15 22.09 -2.16 3.08
CA LEU A 15 22.88 -1.41 2.09
C LEU A 15 22.57 0.07 2.29
N THR A 16 23.50 0.75 2.96
CA THR A 16 23.56 2.20 3.03
C THR A 16 24.09 2.71 1.70
N SER A 17 23.21 3.22 0.85
CA SER A 17 23.57 4.35 0.00
C SER A 17 22.91 5.59 0.60
N VAL A 18 23.70 6.38 1.32
CA VAL A 18 23.33 7.78 1.58
C VAL A 18 23.63 8.51 0.28
N ILE A 19 22.77 8.31 -0.72
CA ILE A 19 22.62 9.32 -1.75
C ILE A 19 21.52 10.21 -1.20
N SER A 20 21.89 11.39 -0.71
CA SER A 20 20.95 12.49 -0.60
C SER A 20 20.51 12.88 -2.01
N VAL A 21 19.70 12.03 -2.65
CA VAL A 21 18.86 12.46 -3.75
C VAL A 21 17.85 13.36 -3.06
N THR A 22 17.93 14.67 -3.28
CA THR A 22 16.74 15.50 -3.18
C THR A 22 15.77 14.91 -4.20
N GLY A 23 14.96 13.94 -3.74
CA GLY A 23 13.98 13.28 -4.59
C GLY A 23 13.14 14.34 -5.28
N THR A 24 12.70 14.08 -6.51
CA THR A 24 11.77 14.97 -7.21
C THR A 24 10.61 15.30 -6.27
N PRO A 25 10.21 16.57 -6.15
CA PRO A 25 9.05 16.96 -5.34
C PRO A 25 7.84 16.08 -5.67
N VAL A 26 7.02 15.75 -4.68
CA VAL A 26 5.87 14.83 -4.88
C VAL A 26 4.91 15.36 -5.93
N ASP A 27 4.73 16.67 -6.02
CA ASP A 27 3.91 17.32 -7.06
C ASP A 27 4.48 17.05 -8.48
N GLU A 28 5.80 17.01 -8.64
CA GLU A 28 6.47 16.66 -9.90
C GLU A 28 6.39 15.15 -10.18
N GLN A 29 6.45 14.31 -9.15
CA GLN A 29 6.19 12.87 -9.32
C GLN A 29 4.76 12.62 -9.81
N PHE A 30 3.79 13.36 -9.26
CA PHE A 30 2.39 13.27 -9.65
C PHE A 30 2.18 13.64 -11.13
N SER A 31 2.79 14.75 -11.57
CA SER A 31 2.61 15.23 -12.96
C SER A 31 3.17 14.26 -14.01
N ARG A 32 4.08 13.37 -13.61
CA ARG A 32 4.66 12.33 -14.46
C ARG A 32 3.90 11.00 -14.43
N LEU A 33 2.84 10.88 -13.62
CA LEU A 33 2.03 9.67 -13.61
C LEU A 33 1.34 9.48 -14.96
N THR A 34 1.30 8.24 -15.41
CA THR A 34 0.54 7.85 -16.61
C THR A 34 -0.96 7.97 -16.35
N ASP A 35 -1.76 8.03 -17.41
CA ASP A 35 -3.21 8.10 -17.25
C ASP A 35 -3.78 6.83 -16.59
N GLU A 36 -3.20 5.67 -16.89
CA GLU A 36 -3.52 4.41 -16.18
C GLU A 36 -3.25 4.53 -14.67
N GLN A 37 -2.08 5.04 -14.27
CA GLN A 37 -1.76 5.26 -12.86
C GLN A 37 -2.74 6.24 -12.20
N LYS A 38 -3.14 7.32 -12.88
CA LYS A 38 -4.16 8.25 -12.37
C LYS A 38 -5.52 7.58 -12.20
N GLN A 39 -5.96 6.76 -13.16
CA GLN A 39 -7.21 5.99 -13.04
C GLN A 39 -7.17 5.02 -11.87
N ILE A 40 -6.03 4.37 -11.63
CA ILE A 40 -5.83 3.52 -10.44
C ILE A 40 -5.95 4.33 -9.15
N LEU A 41 -5.37 5.53 -9.09
CA LEU A 41 -5.48 6.40 -7.91
C LEU A 41 -6.91 6.85 -7.66
N ILE A 42 -7.67 7.18 -8.71
CA ILE A 42 -9.10 7.48 -8.60
C ILE A 42 -9.84 6.26 -8.05
N ARG A 43 -9.63 5.08 -8.63
CA ARG A 43 -10.31 3.86 -8.18
C ARG A 43 -9.95 3.50 -6.73
N ALA A 44 -8.69 3.64 -6.35
CA ALA A 44 -8.23 3.43 -4.97
C ALA A 44 -8.89 4.44 -4.00
N TYR A 45 -9.02 5.71 -4.42
CA TYR A 45 -9.73 6.72 -3.65
C TYR A 45 -11.21 6.34 -3.44
N GLU A 46 -11.91 5.95 -4.50
CA GLU A 46 -13.31 5.54 -4.43
C GLU A 46 -13.53 4.34 -3.49
N LEU A 47 -12.66 3.32 -3.56
CA LEU A 47 -12.75 2.14 -2.71
C LEU A 47 -12.54 2.47 -1.23
N GLY A 48 -11.69 3.45 -0.92
CA GLY A 48 -11.43 3.89 0.46
C GLY A 48 -12.42 4.92 0.99
N ALA A 49 -13.10 5.68 0.12
CA ALA A 49 -13.94 6.80 0.51
C ALA A 49 -15.08 6.44 1.51
N PRO A 50 -15.79 5.31 1.38
CA PRO A 50 -16.82 4.91 2.35
C PRO A 50 -16.30 4.68 3.78
N TYR A 51 -14.97 4.58 3.96
CA TYR A 51 -14.30 4.32 5.24
C TYR A 51 -13.48 5.51 5.74
N ASP A 52 -13.64 6.70 5.13
CA ASP A 52 -12.76 7.86 5.34
C ASP A 52 -11.28 7.58 5.03
N LEU A 53 -11.02 6.63 4.13
CA LEU A 53 -9.68 6.16 3.76
C LEU A 53 -9.28 6.51 2.33
N GLY A 54 -10.11 7.21 1.55
CA GLY A 54 -9.88 7.42 0.12
C GLY A 54 -8.48 7.93 -0.23
N TYR A 55 -8.06 9.07 0.34
CA TYR A 55 -6.71 9.60 0.11
C TYR A 55 -5.60 8.68 0.64
N THR A 56 -5.83 8.01 1.78
CA THR A 56 -4.85 7.06 2.35
C THR A 56 -4.66 5.87 1.42
N LEU A 57 -5.74 5.28 0.91
CA LEU A 57 -5.69 4.11 0.03
C LEU A 57 -5.01 4.46 -1.29
N ALA A 58 -5.34 5.61 -1.89
CA ALA A 58 -4.66 6.09 -3.10
C ALA A 58 -3.17 6.36 -2.85
N ALA A 59 -2.81 7.00 -1.74
CA ALA A 59 -1.41 7.29 -1.39
C ALA A 59 -0.58 6.01 -1.16
N ILE A 60 -1.16 4.98 -0.54
CA ILE A 60 -0.49 3.70 -0.33
C ILE A 60 -0.33 2.96 -1.66
N ALA A 61 -1.36 2.91 -2.52
CA ALA A 61 -1.24 2.30 -3.85
C ALA A 61 -0.10 2.94 -4.66
N TRP A 62 -0.02 4.28 -4.64
CA TRP A 62 1.10 5.01 -5.24
C TRP A 62 2.44 4.62 -4.60
N GLN A 63 2.50 4.58 -3.27
CA GLN A 63 3.74 4.29 -2.53
C GLN A 63 4.28 2.87 -2.76
N GLU A 64 3.41 1.88 -2.83
CA GLU A 64 3.80 0.48 -2.90
C GLU A 64 4.08 0.03 -4.33
N SER A 65 3.25 0.46 -5.28
CA SER A 65 3.22 -0.18 -6.60
C SER A 65 3.76 0.66 -7.75
N PHE A 66 3.95 1.97 -7.62
CA PHE A 66 4.37 2.78 -8.77
C PHE A 66 5.89 2.96 -8.79
N VAL A 67 6.51 2.57 -9.90
CA VAL A 67 7.95 2.71 -10.14
C VAL A 67 8.15 3.39 -11.48
N GLY A 68 8.33 4.72 -11.45
CA GLY A 68 8.31 5.53 -12.66
C GLY A 68 6.96 5.44 -13.37
N ASP A 69 6.97 5.08 -14.64
CA ASP A 69 5.79 4.89 -15.49
C ASP A 69 5.17 3.48 -15.38
N ARG A 70 5.71 2.61 -14.50
CA ARG A 70 5.26 1.21 -14.34
C ARG A 70 4.48 1.00 -13.06
N ILE A 71 3.59 0.01 -13.10
CA ILE A 71 2.88 -0.55 -11.95
C ILE A 71 3.48 -1.92 -11.64
N VAL A 72 3.97 -2.12 -10.43
CA VAL A 72 4.67 -3.31 -9.94
C VAL A 72 3.86 -3.89 -8.78
N PRO A 73 2.92 -4.81 -9.04
CA PRO A 73 2.00 -5.34 -8.02
C PRO A 73 2.57 -6.57 -7.28
N ILE A 74 3.88 -6.81 -7.36
CA ILE A 74 4.57 -7.92 -6.68
C ILE A 74 5.85 -7.39 -6.07
N ASN A 75 6.09 -7.72 -4.80
CA ASN A 75 7.39 -7.54 -4.18
C ASN A 75 8.21 -8.83 -4.30
N LEU A 76 9.43 -8.74 -4.82
CA LEU A 76 10.33 -9.90 -4.97
C LEU A 76 11.17 -10.17 -3.72
N GLN A 77 11.20 -9.24 -2.76
CA GLN A 77 11.98 -9.33 -1.53
C GLN A 77 11.15 -9.80 -0.33
N ASP A 78 9.84 -9.63 -0.38
CA ASP A 78 8.86 -10.09 0.60
C ASP A 78 7.66 -10.70 -0.15
N PRO A 79 7.08 -11.83 0.27
CA PRO A 79 5.90 -12.44 -0.36
C PRO A 79 4.64 -11.57 -0.21
N SER A 80 4.61 -10.44 -0.90
CA SER A 80 3.55 -9.42 -0.88
C SER A 80 3.11 -9.10 -2.30
N ALA A 81 1.81 -8.92 -2.49
CA ALA A 81 1.20 -8.75 -3.81
C ALA A 81 0.01 -7.78 -3.81
N GLY A 82 -0.41 -7.38 -5.01
CA GLY A 82 -1.48 -6.41 -5.24
C GLY A 82 -1.03 -4.97 -5.09
N LEU A 83 -1.93 -4.02 -5.38
CA LEU A 83 -1.59 -2.59 -5.40
C LEU A 83 -1.11 -2.05 -4.04
N TRP A 84 -1.56 -2.66 -2.95
CA TRP A 84 -1.22 -2.27 -1.58
C TRP A 84 -0.20 -3.20 -0.90
N HIS A 85 0.42 -4.10 -1.67
CA HIS A 85 1.46 -5.03 -1.24
C HIS A 85 1.07 -5.78 0.06
N LYS A 86 -0.11 -6.40 0.07
CA LYS A 86 -0.55 -7.24 1.19
C LYS A 86 0.32 -8.49 1.23
N ASN A 87 0.86 -8.81 2.40
CA ASN A 87 1.58 -10.06 2.63
C ASN A 87 0.65 -11.26 2.37
N ILE A 88 1.06 -12.14 1.45
CA ILE A 88 0.25 -13.25 0.94
C ILE A 88 -0.10 -14.24 2.05
N TYR A 89 0.83 -14.49 2.97
CA TYR A 89 0.58 -15.41 4.10
C TYR A 89 -0.40 -14.81 5.11
N ASN A 90 -0.33 -13.50 5.36
CA ASN A 90 -1.31 -12.82 6.19
C ASN A 90 -2.70 -12.85 5.53
N ALA A 91 -2.79 -12.63 4.21
CA ALA A 91 -4.06 -12.76 3.48
C ALA A 91 -4.63 -14.19 3.56
N LEU A 92 -3.78 -15.22 3.44
CA LEU A 92 -4.21 -16.61 3.63
C LEU A 92 -4.63 -16.92 5.07
N ALA A 93 -4.01 -16.30 6.08
CA ALA A 93 -4.36 -16.51 7.48
C ALA A 93 -5.78 -16.01 7.83
N GLU A 94 -6.35 -15.13 7.02
CA GLU A 94 -7.76 -14.71 7.12
C GLU A 94 -8.75 -15.79 6.60
N HIS A 95 -8.22 -16.85 5.96
CA HIS A 95 -8.95 -18.02 5.45
C HIS A 95 -8.37 -19.31 6.05
N PRO A 96 -8.55 -19.57 7.36
CA PRO A 96 -7.84 -20.64 8.09
C PRO A 96 -8.15 -22.07 7.60
N GLU A 97 -9.24 -22.25 6.86
CA GLU A 97 -9.60 -23.50 6.18
C GLU A 97 -8.73 -23.77 4.94
N THR A 98 -8.04 -22.77 4.42
CA THR A 98 -7.22 -22.86 3.20
C THR A 98 -5.80 -23.33 3.54
N PRO A 99 -5.33 -24.45 2.97
CA PRO A 99 -3.97 -24.92 3.23
C PRO A 99 -2.92 -23.97 2.66
N GLN A 100 -1.93 -23.58 3.45
CA GLN A 100 -0.82 -22.70 3.02
C GLN A 100 0.24 -23.48 2.21
N ASN A 101 -0.15 -24.00 1.05
CA ASN A 101 0.75 -24.65 0.10
C ASN A 101 1.03 -23.74 -1.11
N GLY A 102 2.01 -24.11 -1.94
CA GLY A 102 2.45 -23.28 -3.07
C GLY A 102 1.35 -22.93 -4.08
N LEU A 103 0.36 -23.83 -4.29
CA LEU A 103 -0.78 -23.55 -5.15
C LEU A 103 -1.65 -22.43 -4.58
N GLN A 104 -2.00 -22.52 -3.29
CA GLN A 104 -2.84 -21.51 -2.63
C GLN A 104 -2.13 -20.17 -2.48
N VAL A 105 -0.82 -20.16 -2.22
CA VAL A 105 0.00 -18.94 -2.24
C VAL A 105 -0.07 -18.27 -3.61
N ASN A 106 0.09 -19.02 -4.70
CA ASN A 106 0.01 -18.47 -6.06
C ASN A 106 -1.39 -17.98 -6.41
N MET A 107 -2.44 -18.72 -6.02
CA MET A 107 -3.83 -18.30 -6.23
C MET A 107 -4.15 -17.02 -5.46
N MET A 108 -3.72 -16.91 -4.21
CA MET A 108 -3.90 -15.71 -3.40
C MET A 108 -3.12 -14.52 -3.99
N ALA A 109 -1.89 -14.73 -4.43
CA ALA A 109 -1.10 -13.69 -5.10
C ALA A 109 -1.82 -13.17 -6.36
N GLN A 110 -2.30 -14.06 -7.22
CA GLN A 110 -3.07 -13.69 -8.41
C GLN A 110 -4.35 -12.93 -8.04
N LYS A 111 -5.07 -13.38 -7.00
CA LYS A 111 -6.26 -12.70 -6.51
C LYS A 111 -5.93 -11.29 -6.04
N LEU A 112 -4.87 -11.09 -5.26
CA LEU A 112 -4.42 -9.77 -4.81
C LEU A 112 -4.04 -8.84 -5.98
N ILE A 113 -3.49 -9.39 -7.07
CA ILE A 113 -3.08 -8.63 -8.26
C ILE A 113 -4.28 -8.23 -9.12
N HIS A 114 -5.24 -9.13 -9.32
CA HIS A 114 -6.31 -8.96 -10.31
C HIS A 114 -7.64 -8.50 -9.73
N ASP A 115 -7.89 -8.77 -8.45
CA ASP A 115 -9.10 -8.35 -7.74
C ASP A 115 -8.79 -7.16 -6.83
N MET A 116 -8.88 -5.96 -7.41
CA MET A 116 -8.57 -4.72 -6.70
C MET A 116 -9.51 -4.46 -5.53
N GLU A 117 -10.78 -4.88 -5.60
CA GLU A 117 -11.75 -4.70 -4.52
C GLU A 117 -11.40 -5.59 -3.33
N PHE A 118 -11.06 -6.86 -3.60
CA PHE A 118 -10.58 -7.76 -2.57
C PHE A 118 -9.29 -7.24 -1.94
N ALA A 119 -8.29 -6.84 -2.73
CA ALA A 119 -7.04 -6.30 -2.20
C ALA A 119 -7.26 -5.02 -1.37
N ALA A 120 -8.17 -4.14 -1.79
CA ALA A 120 -8.56 -2.94 -1.06
C ALA A 120 -9.19 -3.29 0.29
N SER A 121 -10.08 -4.28 0.33
CA SER A 121 -10.76 -4.70 1.56
C SER A 121 -9.77 -5.16 2.64
N LEU A 122 -8.70 -5.86 2.24
CA LEU A 122 -7.64 -6.29 3.15
C LEU A 122 -6.79 -5.11 3.64
N ALA A 123 -6.45 -4.16 2.76
CA ALA A 123 -5.72 -2.95 3.14
C ALA A 123 -6.54 -2.07 4.10
N ILE A 124 -7.84 -1.92 3.86
CA ILE A 124 -8.79 -1.22 4.74
C ILE A 124 -8.85 -1.91 6.10
N SER A 125 -8.97 -3.24 6.13
CA SER A 125 -8.95 -4.04 7.36
C SER A 125 -7.67 -3.81 8.18
N ASP A 126 -6.50 -3.80 7.54
CA ASP A 126 -5.23 -3.52 8.19
C ASP A 126 -5.17 -2.08 8.75
N LEU A 127 -5.66 -1.10 7.98
CA LEU A 127 -5.68 0.31 8.40
C LEU A 127 -6.62 0.54 9.59
N GLU A 128 -7.83 -0.04 9.58
CA GLU A 128 -8.77 0.04 10.69
C GLU A 128 -8.23 -0.68 11.95
N HIS A 129 -7.57 -1.84 11.78
CA HIS A 129 -6.86 -2.50 12.87
C HIS A 129 -5.83 -1.56 13.51
N TRP A 130 -4.98 -0.92 12.71
CA TRP A 130 -3.96 -0.02 13.23
C TRP A 130 -4.55 1.26 13.80
N LYS A 131 -5.63 1.79 13.24
CA LYS A 131 -6.35 2.96 13.75
C LYS A 131 -6.80 2.76 15.19
N ILE A 132 -7.35 1.59 15.51
CA ILE A 132 -7.68 1.19 16.88
C ILE A 132 -6.42 1.10 17.74
N ARG A 133 -5.38 0.40 17.28
CA ARG A 133 -4.13 0.16 18.04
C ARG A 133 -3.27 1.40 18.27
N ARG A 134 -3.45 2.44 17.46
CA ARG A 134 -2.69 3.70 17.49
C ARG A 134 -3.52 4.89 17.95
N ASN A 135 -4.73 4.64 18.46
CA ASN A 135 -5.62 5.68 18.99
C ASN A 135 -5.86 6.82 17.98
N GLY A 136 -6.03 6.48 16.70
CA GLY A 136 -6.24 7.46 15.63
C GLY A 136 -5.01 8.27 15.20
N ASN A 137 -3.81 8.00 15.72
CA ASN A 137 -2.60 8.71 15.28
C ASN A 137 -2.17 8.28 13.88
N TRP A 138 -2.55 9.04 12.85
CA TRP A 138 -2.29 8.73 11.44
C TRP A 138 -0.82 8.47 11.09
N MET A 139 0.12 9.23 11.66
CA MET A 139 1.54 9.00 11.41
C MET A 139 2.01 7.64 11.95
N ASP A 140 1.46 7.20 13.09
CA ASP A 140 1.75 5.89 13.64
C ASP A 140 0.97 4.78 12.91
N ILE A 141 -0.24 5.06 12.40
CA ILE A 141 -1.05 4.14 11.59
C ILE A 141 -0.32 3.81 10.28
N TRP A 142 0.06 4.82 9.49
CA TRP A 142 0.79 4.60 8.23
C TRP A 142 2.14 3.93 8.47
N ALA A 143 2.84 4.27 9.55
CA ALA A 143 4.07 3.59 9.92
C ALA A 143 3.83 2.12 10.32
N SER A 144 2.70 1.82 10.97
CA SER A 144 2.32 0.46 11.32
C SER A 144 1.82 -0.35 10.13
N TYR A 145 1.24 0.29 9.13
CA TYR A 145 0.85 -0.38 7.88
C TYR A 145 2.08 -1.05 7.24
N ASN A 146 3.19 -0.33 7.14
CA ASN A 146 4.43 -0.85 6.56
C ASN A 146 5.24 -1.76 7.50
N ALA A 147 5.31 -1.44 8.80
CA ALA A 147 6.27 -2.09 9.72
C ALA A 147 5.62 -2.77 10.94
N GLY A 148 4.29 -2.83 10.99
CA GLY A 148 3.52 -3.37 12.09
C GLY A 148 3.91 -2.78 13.45
N ARG A 149 4.37 -3.65 14.36
CA ARG A 149 4.82 -3.25 15.70
C ARG A 149 6.09 -2.39 15.71
N TYR A 150 6.85 -2.36 14.62
CA TYR A 150 8.09 -1.60 14.49
C TYR A 150 7.88 -0.19 13.92
N TYR A 151 6.67 0.37 14.02
CA TYR A 151 6.27 1.70 13.53
C TYR A 151 7.15 2.87 14.00
N LYS A 152 7.95 2.69 15.06
CA LYS A 152 8.90 3.69 15.55
C LYS A 152 10.26 3.66 14.85
N SER A 153 10.54 2.69 13.98
CA SER A 153 11.78 2.64 13.21
C SER A 153 11.91 3.86 12.31
N SER A 154 13.15 4.28 12.01
CA SER A 154 13.38 5.44 11.14
C SER A 154 12.77 5.23 9.75
N GLN A 155 12.78 3.99 9.26
CA GLN A 155 12.20 3.56 8.00
C GLN A 155 10.68 3.68 8.01
N ALA A 156 9.99 3.15 9.04
CA ALA A 156 8.54 3.25 9.15
C ALA A 156 8.08 4.71 9.26
N ARG A 157 8.85 5.55 9.97
CA ARG A 157 8.59 6.98 10.07
C ARG A 157 8.82 7.70 8.73
N ALA A 158 9.81 7.28 7.95
CA ALA A 158 10.05 7.81 6.61
C ALA A 158 8.91 7.42 5.65
N TYR A 159 8.46 6.17 5.70
CA TYR A 159 7.30 5.69 4.97
C TYR A 159 6.05 6.53 5.28
N ALA A 160 5.71 6.72 6.57
CA ALA A 160 4.55 7.52 6.97
C ALA A 160 4.63 8.97 6.48
N ARG A 161 5.81 9.60 6.50
CA ARG A 161 6.01 10.95 5.94
C ARG A 161 5.82 10.98 4.42
N SER A 162 6.22 9.92 3.72
CA SER A 162 6.01 9.80 2.28
C SER A 162 4.52 9.70 1.95
N ILE A 163 3.78 8.86 2.70
CA ILE A 163 2.31 8.76 2.59
C ILE A 163 1.66 10.12 2.82
N TYR A 164 2.03 10.82 3.89
CA TYR A 164 1.49 12.16 4.18
C TYR A 164 1.70 13.13 3.00
N ARG A 165 2.92 13.20 2.44
CA ARG A 165 3.19 14.08 1.29
C ARG A 165 2.39 13.71 0.05
N LYS A 166 2.21 12.41 -0.20
CA LYS A 166 1.37 11.91 -1.30
C LYS A 166 -0.10 12.27 -1.10
N ILE A 167 -0.63 12.15 0.12
CA ILE A 167 -1.97 12.61 0.47
C ILE A 167 -2.12 14.09 0.13
N GLN A 168 -1.18 14.95 0.55
CA GLN A 168 -1.24 16.39 0.25
C GLN A 168 -1.24 16.69 -1.25
N ALA A 169 -0.52 15.92 -2.07
CA ALA A 169 -0.56 16.06 -3.53
C ALA A 169 -1.89 15.59 -4.11
N LEU A 170 -2.41 14.46 -3.63
CA LEU A 170 -3.68 13.90 -4.06
C LEU A 170 -4.88 14.79 -3.68
N GLU A 171 -4.86 15.42 -2.51
CA GLU A 171 -5.90 16.37 -2.09
C GLU A 171 -6.04 17.55 -3.05
N LYS A 172 -4.93 18.01 -3.65
CA LYS A 172 -4.94 19.06 -4.66
C LYS A 172 -5.42 18.55 -6.02
N ALA A 173 -4.98 17.35 -6.42
CA ALA A 173 -5.10 16.89 -7.79
C ALA A 173 -6.35 16.04 -8.08
N LEU A 174 -6.77 15.17 -7.16
CA LEU A 174 -7.91 14.27 -7.38
C LEU A 174 -9.22 14.99 -7.67
N PRO A 175 -9.58 16.12 -7.01
CA PRO A 175 -10.82 16.82 -7.35
C PRO A 175 -10.88 17.27 -8.81
N VAL A 176 -9.73 17.65 -9.40
CA VAL A 176 -9.63 18.04 -10.82
C VAL A 176 -9.82 16.81 -11.71
N LEU A 177 -9.09 15.71 -11.42
CA LEU A 177 -9.20 14.47 -12.19
C LEU A 177 -10.62 13.88 -12.20
N LEU A 178 -11.30 13.91 -11.05
CA LEU A 178 -12.67 13.44 -10.92
C LEU A 178 -13.66 14.27 -11.76
N ALA A 179 -13.44 15.59 -11.83
CA ALA A 179 -14.25 16.48 -12.68
C ALA A 179 -14.04 16.17 -14.17
N GLU A 180 -12.79 16.03 -14.61
CA GLU A 180 -12.42 15.69 -16.00
C GLU A 180 -13.00 14.32 -16.44
N GLN A 181 -12.95 13.32 -15.55
CA GLN A 181 -13.52 12.00 -15.81
C GLN A 181 -15.04 12.06 -15.96
N LYS A 182 -15.72 12.86 -15.12
CA LYS A 182 -17.16 13.05 -15.19
C LYS A 182 -17.57 13.73 -16.50
N GLU A 183 -16.88 14.79 -16.90
CA GLU A 183 -17.14 15.47 -18.18
C GLU A 183 -16.97 14.53 -19.38
N SER A 184 -15.89 13.74 -19.39
CA SER A 184 -15.62 12.75 -20.43
C SER A 184 -16.71 11.68 -20.53
N SER A 185 -17.29 11.25 -19.40
CA SER A 185 -18.37 10.25 -19.36
C SER A 185 -19.74 10.79 -19.84
N THR A 186 -19.92 12.11 -19.91
CA THR A 186 -21.18 12.73 -20.36
C THR A 186 -21.23 13.03 -21.86
N LEU A 187 -20.09 12.94 -22.54
CA LEU A 187 -19.93 13.27 -23.96
C LEU A 187 -19.81 12.03 -24.88
N GLY A 188 -19.77 10.83 -24.31
CA GLY A 188 -19.71 9.54 -25.03
C GLY A 188 -20.98 8.73 -24.86
#